data_AF-A0A9X3ZI71-F1
#
_entry.id   AF-A0A9X3ZI71-F1
#
_cell.length_a   1.000
_cell.length_b   1.000
_cell.length_c   1.000
_cell.angle_alpha   90.00
_cell.angle_beta   90.00
_cell.angle_gamma   90.00
#
_symmetry.space_group_name_H-M   'P 1'
#
loop_
_entity.id
_entity.type
_entity.pdbx_description
1 polymer ?
#
loop_
_entity_poly.entity_id
_entity_poly.type
_entity_poly.pdbx_seq_one_letter_code
_entity_poly.pdbx_strand_id
1 'polypeptide(L)'
;MSARPAMIAALKNTIHRVAPDLQFWGYEGGNILAAIAGSGGLVALYSGLQSIAGMPTHNAASGIAAAFTRFPDIIVTTGLAVIVLATIGFSHLFSSDETVSARIWLDRAASIAGIVLVAAALFFGASWITFAAVSFVSASALLRLCRISPVFLKLGGLLLAAGGFGLAGYGLTSEGLWQMDILPVLTALTGLYVIFASMMTYQGGIYECSADRSNRPRNPVIPSAFDPDGWIGRLLETHLDRPMAFIVRSIALPAVFWVPSKTKESAPFLTSMWARLPWRLLTATAAIMTGTQAGFIFGLANAFWAVGDIAIGSFDWKRSHIEDDAHPQNDPAAEDQPHLTETVKPVGD
;
A
#
# COMPACT_ATOMS: atom_id res chain seq x y z
N MET A 1 19.79 -36.29 -7.72
CA MET A 1 18.97 -35.26 -8.40
C MET A 1 17.91 -34.64 -7.46
N SER A 2 18.28 -34.14 -6.26
CA SER A 2 17.31 -33.59 -5.28
C SER A 2 17.64 -32.19 -4.73
N ALA A 3 18.67 -31.51 -5.26
CA ALA A 3 19.10 -30.19 -4.74
C ALA A 3 18.21 -29.02 -5.17
N ARG A 4 17.55 -29.13 -6.33
CA ARG A 4 16.70 -28.06 -6.90
C ARG A 4 15.43 -27.78 -6.07
N PRO A 5 14.67 -28.80 -5.62
CA PRO A 5 13.50 -28.60 -4.75
C PRO A 5 13.87 -27.96 -3.41
N ALA A 6 14.96 -28.41 -2.79
CA ALA A 6 15.44 -27.88 -1.51
C ALA A 6 15.91 -26.43 -1.61
N MET A 7 16.63 -26.07 -2.68
CA MET A 7 17.06 -24.70 -2.94
C MET A 7 15.87 -23.76 -3.20
N ILE A 8 14.86 -24.20 -3.96
CA ILE A 8 13.64 -23.42 -4.21
C ILE A 8 12.84 -23.22 -2.92
N ALA A 9 12.73 -24.26 -2.08
CA ALA A 9 12.07 -24.16 -0.77
C ALA A 9 12.81 -23.21 0.19
N ALA A 10 14.13 -23.30 0.27
CA ALA A 10 14.96 -22.41 1.06
C ALA A 10 14.85 -20.95 0.59
N LEU A 11 14.83 -20.71 -0.73
CA LEU A 11 14.62 -19.40 -1.30
C LEU A 11 13.23 -18.85 -0.98
N LYS A 12 12.17 -19.67 -1.12
CA LYS A 12 10.79 -19.28 -0.75
C LYS A 12 10.67 -18.91 0.72
N ASN A 13 11.28 -19.69 1.61
CA ASN A 13 11.29 -19.43 3.06
C ASN A 13 12.04 -18.14 3.40
N THR A 14 13.18 -17.90 2.72
CA THR A 14 13.94 -16.66 2.88
C THR A 14 13.13 -15.46 2.40
N ILE A 15 12.49 -15.57 1.24
CA ILE A 15 11.62 -14.51 0.69
C ILE A 15 10.45 -14.24 1.65
N HIS A 16 9.74 -15.26 2.12
CA HIS A 16 8.63 -15.08 3.08
C HIS A 16 9.06 -14.39 4.38
N ARG A 17 10.26 -14.72 4.89
CA ARG A 17 10.79 -14.13 6.12
C ARG A 17 11.12 -12.65 5.93
N VAL A 18 11.64 -12.26 4.77
CA VAL A 18 12.10 -10.89 4.49
C VAL A 18 11.03 -10.05 3.79
N ALA A 19 9.98 -10.68 3.25
CA ALA A 19 8.88 -10.05 2.52
C ALA A 19 8.17 -8.94 3.30
N PRO A 20 7.92 -9.03 4.63
CA PRO A 20 7.28 -7.94 5.37
C PRO A 20 8.12 -6.66 5.34
N ASP A 21 9.43 -6.78 5.55
CA ASP A 21 10.37 -5.66 5.55
C ASP A 21 10.60 -5.14 4.13
N LEU A 22 10.71 -6.03 3.13
CA LEU A 22 10.83 -5.65 1.72
C LEU A 22 9.58 -4.97 1.18
N GLN A 23 8.39 -5.42 1.60
CA GLN A 23 7.13 -4.74 1.29
C GLN A 23 7.17 -3.33 1.87
N PHE A 24 7.49 -3.21 3.15
CA PHE A 24 7.52 -1.92 3.82
C PHE A 24 8.53 -0.97 3.17
N TRP A 25 9.79 -1.37 3.05
CA TRP A 25 10.84 -0.52 2.46
C TRP A 25 10.63 -0.28 0.96
N GLY A 26 10.15 -1.27 0.22
CA GLY A 26 9.82 -1.12 -1.19
C GLY A 26 8.76 -0.06 -1.43
N TYR A 27 7.70 -0.03 -0.61
CA TYR A 27 6.65 0.98 -0.75
C TYR A 27 7.01 2.32 -0.14
N GLU A 28 7.39 2.35 1.14
CA GLU A 28 7.65 3.60 1.86
C GLU A 28 8.93 4.28 1.35
N GLY A 29 9.98 3.51 1.07
CA GLY A 29 11.20 4.01 0.44
C GLY A 29 10.92 4.51 -0.99
N GLY A 30 10.14 3.77 -1.77
CA GLY A 30 9.70 4.21 -3.09
C GLY A 30 8.92 5.54 -3.04
N ASN A 31 8.03 5.71 -2.06
CA ASN A 31 7.26 6.94 -1.89
C ASN A 31 8.14 8.13 -1.51
N ILE A 32 9.08 7.96 -0.58
CA ILE A 32 10.05 9.01 -0.24
C ILE A 32 10.84 9.43 -1.48
N LEU A 33 11.39 8.47 -2.22
CA LEU A 33 12.16 8.76 -3.44
C LEU A 33 11.30 9.46 -4.50
N ALA A 34 10.05 9.04 -4.69
CA ALA A 34 9.14 9.70 -5.63
C ALA A 34 8.86 11.16 -5.24
N ALA A 35 8.65 11.44 -3.95
CA ALA A 35 8.46 12.79 -3.45
C ALA A 35 9.75 13.64 -3.62
N ILE A 36 10.92 13.07 -3.34
CA ILE A 36 12.21 13.71 -3.61
C ILE A 36 12.35 14.04 -5.11
N ALA A 37 11.99 13.11 -6.00
CA ALA A 37 11.99 13.36 -7.43
C ALA A 37 11.02 14.49 -7.81
N GLY A 38 9.84 14.54 -7.19
CA GLY A 38 8.87 15.63 -7.34
C GLY A 38 9.38 17.00 -6.94
N SER A 39 10.24 17.06 -5.91
CA SER A 39 10.93 18.28 -5.53
C SER A 39 12.09 18.69 -6.46
N GLY A 40 12.35 17.92 -7.52
CA GLY A 40 13.46 18.14 -8.46
C GLY A 40 14.73 17.33 -8.16
N GLY A 41 14.66 16.40 -7.21
CA GLY A 41 15.79 15.56 -6.77
C GLY A 41 16.44 16.02 -5.46
N LEU A 42 17.44 15.28 -4.98
CA LEU A 42 18.05 15.53 -3.66
C LEU A 42 18.66 16.92 -3.50
N VAL A 43 19.32 17.44 -4.53
CA VAL A 43 19.96 18.77 -4.47
C VAL A 43 18.91 19.87 -4.38
N ALA A 44 17.82 19.76 -5.16
CA ALA A 44 16.71 20.70 -5.12
C ALA A 44 15.98 20.64 -3.77
N LEU A 45 15.78 19.43 -3.23
CA LEU A 45 15.22 19.26 -1.89
C LEU A 45 16.05 19.96 -0.82
N TYR A 46 17.36 19.71 -0.81
CA TYR A 46 18.28 20.30 0.16
C TYR A 46 18.32 21.84 0.05
N SER A 47 18.42 22.36 -1.17
CA SER A 47 18.43 23.80 -1.44
C SER A 47 17.11 24.48 -1.02
N GLY A 48 15.99 23.80 -1.25
CA GLY A 48 14.66 24.24 -0.81
C GLY A 48 14.55 24.28 0.71
N LEU A 49 15.06 23.26 1.41
CA LEU A 49 15.11 23.23 2.88
C LEU A 49 15.96 24.37 3.46
N GLN A 50 17.13 24.64 2.87
CA GLN A 50 17.95 25.79 3.26
C GLN A 50 17.21 27.11 3.04
N SER A 51 16.50 27.23 1.91
CA SER A 51 15.72 28.42 1.59
C SER A 51 14.60 28.66 2.60
N ILE A 52 13.93 27.58 3.04
CA ILE A 52 12.88 27.63 4.06
C ILE A 52 13.46 28.04 5.43
N ALA A 53 14.60 27.47 5.81
CA ALA A 53 15.28 27.81 7.06
C ALA A 53 15.72 29.29 7.13
N GLY A 54 16.00 29.90 5.98
CA GLY A 54 16.34 31.32 5.86
C GLY A 54 15.14 32.27 5.75
N MET A 55 13.89 31.77 5.75
CA MET A 55 12.72 32.64 5.61
C MET A 55 12.52 33.48 6.88
N PRO A 56 12.34 34.81 6.78
CA PRO A 56 12.00 35.63 7.92
C PRO A 56 10.61 35.23 8.43
N THR A 57 10.53 34.82 9.71
CA THR A 57 9.27 34.39 10.33
C THR A 57 8.93 35.27 11.52
N HIS A 58 7.71 35.84 11.53
CA HIS A 58 7.21 36.58 12.68
C HIS A 58 6.65 35.63 13.76
N ASN A 59 6.14 34.47 13.35
CA ASN A 59 5.75 33.36 14.22
C ASN A 59 5.72 32.02 13.43
N ALA A 60 5.68 30.89 14.13
CA ALA A 60 5.77 29.57 13.51
C ALA A 60 4.64 29.27 12.51
N ALA A 61 3.40 29.66 12.82
CA ALA A 61 2.24 29.38 11.96
C ALA A 61 2.31 30.14 10.62
N SER A 62 2.65 31.44 10.67
CA SER A 62 2.85 32.25 9.47
C SER A 62 4.05 31.78 8.64
N GLY A 63 5.12 31.31 9.31
CA GLY A 63 6.27 30.72 8.64
C GLY A 63 5.94 29.44 7.90
N ILE A 64 5.19 28.53 8.53
CA ILE A 64 4.73 27.28 7.90
C ILE A 64 3.82 27.59 6.70
N ALA A 65 2.85 28.49 6.87
CA ALA A 65 1.96 28.87 5.78
C ALA A 65 2.73 29.47 4.59
N ALA A 66 3.66 30.40 4.86
CA ALA A 66 4.51 31.00 3.82
C ALA A 66 5.40 29.97 3.13
N ALA A 67 5.94 29.00 3.88
CA ALA A 67 6.74 27.92 3.32
C ALA A 67 5.91 26.99 2.44
N PHE A 68 4.67 26.65 2.83
CA PHE A 68 3.76 25.86 1.99
C PHE A 68 3.37 26.59 0.70
N THR A 69 3.12 27.91 0.76
CA THR A 69 2.81 28.68 -0.44
C THR A 69 3.99 28.77 -1.42
N ARG A 70 5.23 28.83 -0.91
CA ARG A 70 6.41 29.04 -1.75
C ARG A 70 7.13 27.76 -2.17
N PHE A 71 7.09 26.74 -1.33
CA PHE A 71 7.81 25.47 -1.51
C PHE A 71 6.94 24.26 -1.14
N PRO A 72 5.74 24.10 -1.75
CA PRO A 72 4.80 23.05 -1.38
C PRO A 72 5.41 21.65 -1.50
N ASP A 73 6.12 21.35 -2.59
CA ASP A 73 6.78 20.05 -2.80
C ASP A 73 7.82 19.73 -1.73
N ILE A 74 8.60 20.73 -1.30
CA ILE A 74 9.66 20.55 -0.29
C ILE A 74 9.03 20.22 1.07
N ILE A 75 8.04 20.99 1.48
CA ILE A 75 7.38 20.81 2.79
C ILE A 75 6.64 19.48 2.82
N VAL A 76 5.88 19.16 1.77
CA VAL A 76 5.13 17.91 1.70
C VAL A 76 6.07 16.70 1.67
N THR A 77 7.14 16.75 0.88
CA THR A 77 8.18 15.70 0.85
C THR A 77 8.84 15.50 2.21
N THR A 78 9.14 16.60 2.90
CA THR A 78 9.75 16.55 4.24
C THR A 78 8.78 15.97 5.26
N GLY A 79 7.51 16.40 5.24
CA GLY A 79 6.45 15.84 6.08
C GLY A 79 6.26 14.34 5.83
N LEU A 80 6.29 13.91 4.57
CA LEU A 80 6.22 12.50 4.18
C LEU A 80 7.38 11.70 4.79
N ALA A 81 8.61 12.18 4.63
CA ALA A 81 9.79 11.54 5.18
C ALA A 81 9.73 11.44 6.71
N VAL A 82 9.26 12.50 7.38
CA VAL A 82 9.06 12.49 8.84
C VAL A 82 8.02 11.45 9.25
N ILE A 83 6.87 11.35 8.56
CA ILE A 83 5.85 10.33 8.86
C ILE A 83 6.43 8.92 8.74
N VAL A 84 7.12 8.63 7.64
CA VAL A 84 7.70 7.31 7.40
C VAL A 84 8.77 6.98 8.44
N LEU A 85 9.72 7.89 8.67
CA LEU A 85 10.80 7.69 9.63
C LEU A 85 10.28 7.58 11.07
N ALA A 86 9.29 8.38 11.45
CA ALA A 86 8.64 8.26 12.75
C ALA A 86 7.94 6.91 12.90
N THR A 87 7.20 6.47 11.86
CA THR A 87 6.53 5.17 11.88
C THR A 87 7.53 4.02 12.08
N ILE A 88 8.69 4.08 11.42
CA ILE A 88 9.78 3.10 11.58
C ILE A 88 10.38 3.17 12.99
N GLY A 89 10.79 4.36 13.41
CA GLY A 89 11.45 4.57 14.70
C GLY A 89 10.57 4.10 15.86
N PHE A 90 9.30 4.47 15.84
CA PHE A 90 8.34 4.01 16.85
C PHE A 90 8.04 2.52 16.72
N SER A 91 7.96 1.94 15.52
CA SER A 91 7.76 0.49 15.37
C SER A 91 8.91 -0.33 15.97
N HIS A 92 10.16 0.16 15.92
CA HIS A 92 11.29 -0.50 16.57
C HIS A 92 11.25 -0.38 18.09
N LEU A 93 10.84 0.79 18.60
CA LEU A 93 10.71 1.04 20.04
C LEU A 93 9.57 0.24 20.68
N PHE A 94 8.49 -0.05 19.94
CA PHE A 94 7.30 -0.76 20.41
C PHE A 94 7.22 -2.21 19.91
N SER A 95 8.36 -2.89 19.83
CA SER A 95 8.48 -4.26 19.29
C SER A 95 8.05 -5.36 20.29
N SER A 96 7.64 -5.02 21.51
CA SER A 96 7.10 -5.98 22.50
C SER A 96 5.63 -6.32 22.24
N ASP A 97 5.22 -7.55 22.55
CA ASP A 97 3.83 -8.02 22.39
C ASP A 97 2.79 -7.21 23.21
N GLU A 98 3.22 -6.48 24.24
CA GLU A 98 2.34 -5.63 25.07
C GLU A 98 1.88 -4.32 24.39
N THR A 99 2.45 -3.95 23.24
CA THR A 99 2.23 -2.62 22.63
C THR A 99 1.36 -2.60 21.37
N VAL A 100 0.50 -3.61 21.17
CA VAL A 100 -0.46 -3.67 20.03
C VAL A 100 -1.30 -2.39 19.94
N SER A 101 -1.76 -1.86 21.08
CA SER A 101 -2.54 -0.60 21.14
C SER A 101 -1.72 0.61 20.65
N ALA A 102 -0.45 0.71 21.04
CA ALA A 102 0.43 1.81 20.62
C ALA A 102 0.67 1.78 19.10
N ARG A 103 0.84 0.58 18.52
CA ARG A 103 0.99 0.41 17.07
C ARG A 103 -0.26 0.85 16.30
N ILE A 104 -1.45 0.49 16.79
CA ILE A 104 -2.72 0.94 16.21
C ILE A 104 -2.83 2.47 16.24
N TRP A 105 -2.46 3.10 17.35
CA TRP A 105 -2.47 4.56 17.48
C TRP A 105 -1.46 5.22 16.54
N LEU A 106 -0.27 4.64 16.39
CA LEU A 106 0.75 5.10 15.45
C LEU A 106 0.23 5.06 14.02
N ASP A 107 -0.36 3.94 13.59
CA ASP A 107 -0.92 3.80 12.23
C ASP A 107 -2.10 4.76 11.99
N ARG A 108 -2.92 5.03 13.01
CA ARG A 108 -3.97 6.06 12.95
C ARG A 108 -3.39 7.46 12.81
N ALA A 109 -2.39 7.80 13.62
CA ALA A 109 -1.72 9.10 13.56
C ALA A 109 -1.05 9.31 12.20
N ALA A 110 -0.34 8.30 11.70
CA ALA A 110 0.28 8.31 10.37
C ALA A 110 -0.77 8.46 9.26
N SER A 111 -1.91 7.76 9.36
CA SER A 111 -3.01 7.88 8.38
C SER A 111 -3.61 9.29 8.37
N ILE A 112 -3.87 9.86 9.55
CA ILE A 112 -4.42 11.22 9.68
C ILE A 112 -3.41 12.25 9.14
N ALA A 113 -2.15 12.16 9.57
CA ALA A 113 -1.09 13.05 9.10
C ALA A 113 -0.90 12.94 7.58
N GLY A 114 -0.96 11.72 7.04
CA GLY A 114 -0.94 11.47 5.61
C GLY A 114 -2.10 12.17 4.88
N ILE A 115 -3.34 11.97 5.33
CA ILE A 115 -4.53 12.61 4.74
C ILE A 115 -4.42 14.14 4.78
N VAL A 116 -3.94 14.70 5.90
CA VAL A 116 -3.69 16.15 6.01
C VAL A 116 -2.64 16.60 5.00
N LEU A 117 -1.55 15.84 4.81
CA LEU A 117 -0.56 16.16 3.78
C LEU A 117 -1.11 16.02 2.35
N VAL A 118 -1.98 15.05 2.08
CA VAL A 118 -2.67 14.92 0.78
C VAL A 118 -3.52 16.18 0.52
N ALA A 119 -4.31 16.60 1.50
CA ALA A 119 -5.12 17.80 1.40
C ALA A 119 -4.25 19.06 1.23
N ALA A 120 -3.14 19.16 1.97
CA ALA A 120 -2.19 20.26 1.83
C ALA A 120 -1.52 20.27 0.45
N ALA A 121 -1.12 19.11 -0.08
CA ALA A 121 -0.54 18.98 -1.41
C ALA A 121 -1.50 19.51 -2.50
N LEU A 122 -2.78 19.16 -2.41
CA LEU A 122 -3.80 19.68 -3.33
C LEU A 122 -4.04 21.18 -3.14
N PHE A 123 -4.20 21.62 -1.88
CA PHE A 123 -4.54 23.01 -1.57
C PHE A 123 -3.43 24.00 -1.98
N PHE A 124 -2.17 23.64 -1.73
CA PHE A 124 -1.02 24.48 -2.05
C PHE A 124 -0.44 24.21 -3.45
N GLY A 125 -1.05 23.34 -4.24
CA GLY A 125 -0.62 23.06 -5.61
C GLY A 125 0.78 22.42 -5.70
N ALA A 126 1.07 21.46 -4.83
CA ALA A 126 2.25 20.61 -4.98
C ALA A 126 2.19 19.83 -6.30
N SER A 127 3.34 19.38 -6.80
CA SER A 127 3.41 18.58 -8.02
C SER A 127 2.58 17.29 -7.91
N TRP A 128 2.08 16.83 -9.06
CA TRP A 128 1.27 15.62 -9.17
C TRP A 128 1.97 14.36 -8.64
N ILE A 129 3.30 14.28 -8.77
CA ILE A 129 4.11 13.17 -8.26
C ILE A 129 4.26 13.23 -6.73
N THR A 130 4.39 14.42 -6.13
CA THR A 130 4.37 14.59 -4.68
C THR A 130 3.00 14.23 -4.11
N PHE A 131 1.93 14.69 -4.74
CA PHE A 131 0.56 14.28 -4.40
C PHE A 131 0.40 12.75 -4.48
N ALA A 132 0.96 12.11 -5.51
CA ALA A 132 0.94 10.67 -5.67
C ALA A 132 1.64 9.94 -4.51
N ALA A 133 2.87 10.33 -4.20
CA ALA A 133 3.69 9.74 -3.15
C ALA A 133 2.99 9.81 -1.77
N VAL A 134 2.41 10.97 -1.44
CA VAL A 134 1.74 11.17 -0.16
C VAL A 134 0.43 10.38 -0.09
N SER A 135 -0.29 10.28 -1.21
CA SER A 135 -1.48 9.44 -1.31
C SER A 135 -1.14 7.96 -1.08
N PHE A 136 -0.01 7.47 -1.61
CA PHE A 136 0.45 6.11 -1.38
C PHE A 136 0.87 5.84 0.07
N VAL A 137 1.57 6.76 0.73
CA VAL A 137 1.92 6.58 2.16
C VAL A 137 0.66 6.59 3.03
N SER A 138 -0.27 7.50 2.75
CA SER A 138 -1.54 7.57 3.47
C SER A 138 -2.35 6.29 3.28
N ALA A 139 -2.40 5.78 2.05
CA ALA A 139 -3.04 4.51 1.76
C ALA A 139 -2.36 3.35 2.49
N SER A 140 -1.03 3.29 2.48
CA SER A 140 -0.24 2.28 3.19
C SER A 140 -0.59 2.25 4.69
N ALA A 141 -0.67 3.42 5.33
CA ALA A 141 -1.06 3.54 6.73
C ALA A 141 -2.50 3.04 6.99
N LEU A 142 -3.45 3.40 6.12
CA LEU A 142 -4.82 2.88 6.22
C LEU A 142 -4.88 1.36 6.02
N LEU A 143 -4.13 0.83 5.05
CA LEU A 143 -4.11 -0.61 4.78
C LEU A 143 -3.55 -1.41 5.97
N ARG A 144 -2.65 -0.84 6.79
CA ARG A 144 -2.21 -1.48 8.05
C ARG A 144 -3.34 -1.57 9.10
N LEU A 145 -4.30 -0.65 9.05
CA LEU A 145 -5.48 -0.66 9.91
C LEU A 145 -6.58 -1.64 9.44
N CYS A 146 -6.42 -2.31 8.28
CA CYS A 146 -7.45 -3.22 7.74
C CYS A 146 -7.84 -4.35 8.69
N ARG A 147 -6.91 -4.78 9.55
CA ARG A 147 -7.15 -5.82 10.56
C ARG A 147 -8.12 -5.38 11.65
N ILE A 148 -8.29 -4.08 11.84
CA ILE A 148 -9.23 -3.49 12.80
C ILE A 148 -10.60 -3.35 12.15
N SER A 149 -10.62 -2.90 10.89
CA SER A 149 -11.85 -2.83 10.12
C SER A 149 -11.57 -2.98 8.61
N PRO A 150 -12.37 -3.80 7.91
CA PRO A 150 -12.26 -3.93 6.46
C PRO A 150 -12.64 -2.65 5.69
N VAL A 151 -13.28 -1.66 6.33
CA VAL A 151 -13.52 -0.34 5.73
C VAL A 151 -12.19 0.36 5.36
N PHE A 152 -11.12 0.10 6.11
CA PHE A 152 -9.81 0.68 5.79
C PHE A 152 -9.20 0.11 4.49
N LEU A 153 -9.58 -1.09 4.04
CA LEU A 153 -9.22 -1.57 2.71
C LEU A 153 -9.87 -0.73 1.61
N LYS A 154 -11.13 -0.35 1.80
CA LYS A 154 -11.86 0.53 0.87
C LYS A 154 -11.20 1.91 0.82
N LEU A 155 -10.98 2.55 1.98
CA LEU A 155 -10.36 3.87 2.05
C LEU A 155 -8.92 3.86 1.53
N GLY A 156 -8.13 2.84 1.88
CA GLY A 156 -6.79 2.63 1.35
C GLY A 156 -6.80 2.45 -0.17
N GLY A 157 -7.74 1.67 -0.72
CA GLY A 157 -7.94 1.53 -2.16
C GLY A 157 -8.28 2.85 -2.86
N LEU A 158 -9.11 3.71 -2.25
CA LEU A 158 -9.39 5.04 -2.81
C LEU A 158 -8.15 5.94 -2.82
N LEU A 159 -7.35 5.94 -1.75
CA LEU A 159 -6.12 6.73 -1.69
C LEU A 159 -5.03 6.19 -2.62
N LEU A 160 -4.91 4.87 -2.79
CA LEU A 160 -4.04 4.30 -3.82
C LEU A 160 -4.52 4.74 -5.22
N ALA A 161 -5.82 4.77 -5.48
CA ALA A 161 -6.36 5.24 -6.76
C ALA A 161 -6.07 6.73 -6.96
N ALA A 162 -6.21 7.56 -5.92
CA ALA A 162 -5.83 8.97 -5.96
C ALA A 162 -4.33 9.12 -6.27
N GLY A 163 -3.46 8.28 -5.67
CA GLY A 163 -2.04 8.28 -5.98
C GLY A 163 -1.75 7.85 -7.43
N GLY A 164 -2.47 6.85 -7.95
CA GLY A 164 -2.41 6.47 -9.36
C GLY A 164 -2.86 7.60 -10.30
N PHE A 165 -3.90 8.34 -9.91
CA PHE A 165 -4.32 9.55 -10.62
C PHE A 165 -3.24 10.65 -10.59
N GLY A 166 -2.57 10.84 -9.46
CA GLY A 166 -1.41 11.72 -9.36
C GLY A 166 -0.27 11.33 -10.30
N LEU A 167 0.11 10.05 -10.34
CA LEU A 167 1.12 9.57 -11.31
C LEU A 167 0.65 9.78 -12.76
N ALA A 168 -0.62 9.51 -13.04
CA ALA A 168 -1.19 9.71 -14.37
C ALA A 168 -1.13 11.19 -14.78
N GLY A 169 -1.57 12.08 -13.88
CA GLY A 169 -1.50 13.53 -14.05
C GLY A 169 -0.07 14.00 -14.28
N TYR A 170 0.90 13.54 -13.48
CA TYR A 170 2.30 13.91 -13.66
C TYR A 170 2.83 13.56 -15.05
N GLY A 171 2.54 12.35 -15.55
CA GLY A 171 2.93 11.94 -16.90
C GLY A 171 2.21 12.70 -18.01
N LEU A 172 0.99 13.20 -17.78
CA LEU A 172 0.23 13.96 -18.76
C LEU A 172 0.60 15.46 -18.78
N THR A 173 1.01 16.01 -17.64
CA THR A 173 1.32 17.45 -17.49
C THR A 173 2.80 17.78 -17.59
N SER A 174 3.69 16.77 -17.70
CA SER A 174 5.11 17.00 -17.96
C SER A 174 5.29 17.48 -19.41
N GLU A 175 4.99 18.75 -19.67
CA GLU A 175 5.28 19.43 -20.93
C GLU A 175 6.80 19.62 -21.04
N GLY A 176 7.44 19.07 -22.09
CA GLY A 176 8.87 19.34 -22.27
C GLY A 176 9.63 18.64 -23.38
N LEU A 177 9.26 17.46 -23.90
CA LEU A 177 10.16 16.69 -24.78
C LEU A 177 9.41 15.95 -25.91
N TRP A 178 8.73 16.70 -26.75
CA TRP A 178 8.06 16.22 -27.97
C TRP A 178 9.02 15.82 -29.10
N GLN A 179 10.15 15.19 -28.76
CA GLN A 179 10.98 14.51 -29.75
C GLN A 179 11.17 13.02 -29.49
N MET A 180 11.25 12.51 -28.24
CA MET A 180 11.27 11.05 -27.96
C MET A 180 10.98 10.66 -26.49
N ASP A 181 10.22 11.43 -25.70
CA ASP A 181 10.08 11.11 -24.28
C ASP A 181 9.00 10.06 -23.99
N ILE A 182 9.43 8.80 -23.99
CA ILE A 182 8.62 7.62 -23.60
C ILE A 182 8.24 7.65 -22.10
N LEU A 183 8.99 8.39 -21.27
CA LEU A 183 8.80 8.45 -19.82
C LEU A 183 7.44 9.05 -19.40
N PRO A 184 7.02 10.24 -19.85
CA PRO A 184 5.68 10.77 -19.61
C PRO A 184 4.56 9.76 -19.90
N VAL A 185 4.62 9.10 -21.06
CA VAL A 185 3.63 8.09 -21.47
C VAL A 185 3.65 6.88 -20.55
N LEU A 186 4.83 6.32 -20.24
CA LEU A 186 4.95 5.18 -19.35
C LEU A 186 4.53 5.52 -17.92
N THR A 187 4.80 6.74 -17.46
CA THR A 187 4.37 7.23 -16.16
C THR A 187 2.84 7.37 -16.10
N ALA A 188 2.25 7.89 -17.18
CA ALA A 188 0.80 8.00 -17.31
C ALA A 188 0.12 6.63 -17.27
N LEU A 189 0.64 5.67 -18.05
CA LEU A 189 0.16 4.29 -18.07
C LEU A 189 0.36 3.60 -16.72
N THR A 190 1.51 3.79 -16.07
CA THR A 190 1.75 3.26 -14.72
C THR A 190 0.71 3.79 -13.73
N GLY A 191 0.41 5.08 -13.77
CA GLY A 191 -0.65 5.69 -12.98
C GLY A 191 -2.01 5.04 -13.23
N LEU A 192 -2.39 4.85 -14.50
CA LEU A 192 -3.65 4.19 -14.87
C LEU A 192 -3.75 2.75 -14.35
N TYR A 193 -2.68 1.97 -14.49
CA TYR A 193 -2.64 0.60 -13.96
C TYR A 193 -2.64 0.56 -12.43
N VAL A 194 -2.04 1.55 -11.78
CA VAL A 194 -2.15 1.71 -10.33
C VAL A 194 -3.61 2.00 -9.95
N ILE A 195 -4.33 2.86 -10.67
CA ILE A 195 -5.76 3.12 -10.41
C ILE A 195 -6.57 1.80 -10.47
N PHE A 196 -6.41 1.02 -11.54
CA PHE A 196 -7.11 -0.25 -11.69
C PHE A 196 -6.76 -1.27 -10.61
N ALA A 197 -5.47 -1.38 -10.25
CA ALA A 197 -5.03 -2.22 -9.14
C ALA A 197 -5.65 -1.80 -7.80
N SER A 198 -5.77 -0.50 -7.58
CA SER A 198 -6.32 0.09 -6.36
C SER A 198 -7.83 -0.16 -6.23
N MET A 199 -8.55 -0.16 -7.35
CA MET A 199 -9.97 -0.54 -7.39
C MET A 199 -10.15 -2.02 -7.06
N MET A 200 -9.22 -2.90 -7.44
CA MET A 200 -9.23 -4.30 -6.99
C MET A 200 -9.00 -4.41 -5.48
N THR A 201 -8.12 -3.60 -4.89
CA THR A 201 -7.97 -3.50 -3.42
C THR A 201 -9.27 -3.04 -2.76
N TYR A 202 -9.94 -2.04 -3.33
CA TYR A 202 -11.24 -1.57 -2.85
C TYR A 202 -12.28 -2.71 -2.88
N GLN A 203 -12.36 -3.46 -3.98
CA GLN A 203 -13.26 -4.59 -4.13
C GLN A 203 -12.99 -5.67 -3.07
N GLY A 204 -11.72 -5.93 -2.74
CA GLY A 204 -11.36 -6.78 -1.59
C GLY A 204 -12.01 -6.30 -0.30
N GLY A 205 -12.00 -4.98 -0.04
CA GLY A 205 -12.70 -4.39 1.09
C GLY A 205 -14.23 -4.57 1.08
N ILE A 206 -14.86 -4.65 -0.10
CA ILE A 206 -16.30 -4.99 -0.22
C ILE A 206 -16.54 -6.42 0.29
N TYR A 207 -15.73 -7.38 -0.18
CA TYR A 207 -15.88 -8.78 0.22
C TYR A 207 -15.64 -8.99 1.72
N GLU A 208 -14.59 -8.38 2.27
CA GLU A 208 -14.27 -8.47 3.69
C GLU A 208 -15.34 -7.82 4.57
N CYS A 209 -15.89 -6.66 4.18
CA CYS A 209 -17.01 -6.03 4.90
C CYS A 209 -18.26 -6.93 4.91
N SER A 210 -18.55 -7.61 3.80
CA SER A 210 -19.68 -8.54 3.69
C SER A 210 -19.49 -9.77 4.58
N ALA A 211 -18.29 -10.35 4.57
CA ALA A 211 -17.94 -11.51 5.40
C ALA A 211 -17.98 -11.18 6.90
N ASP A 212 -17.45 -10.02 7.30
CA ASP A 212 -17.47 -9.55 8.68
C ASP A 212 -18.93 -9.38 9.19
N ARG A 213 -19.81 -8.77 8.39
CA ARG A 213 -21.25 -8.66 8.72
C ARG A 213 -21.93 -10.02 8.89
N SER A 214 -21.59 -11.01 8.06
CA SER A 214 -22.19 -12.35 8.20
C SER A 214 -21.73 -13.09 9.46
N ASN A 215 -20.54 -12.76 9.97
CA ASN A 215 -19.92 -13.43 11.12
C ASN A 215 -20.12 -12.70 12.45
N ARG A 216 -20.53 -11.42 12.44
CA ARG A 216 -20.72 -10.65 13.67
C ARG A 216 -21.99 -11.09 14.42
N PRO A 217 -21.89 -11.37 15.73
CA PRO A 217 -23.08 -11.55 16.56
C PRO A 217 -23.88 -10.24 16.57
N ARG A 218 -25.22 -10.34 16.47
CA ARG A 218 -26.16 -9.21 16.54
C ARG A 218 -26.22 -8.61 17.95
N ASN A 219 -25.10 -8.09 18.45
CA ASN A 219 -25.09 -7.31 19.69
C ASN A 219 -25.28 -5.83 19.36
N PRO A 220 -26.09 -5.10 20.14
CA PRO A 220 -26.43 -3.69 19.89
C PRO A 220 -25.31 -2.75 20.38
N VAL A 221 -24.08 -2.97 19.91
CA VAL A 221 -23.00 -2.00 20.12
C VAL A 221 -23.16 -0.91 19.08
N ILE A 222 -23.13 0.36 19.49
CA ILE A 222 -23.11 1.49 18.56
C ILE A 222 -21.88 1.31 17.66
N PRO A 223 -22.04 1.05 16.35
CA PRO A 223 -20.92 0.78 15.48
C PRO A 223 -20.04 2.02 15.42
N SER A 224 -18.73 1.82 15.56
CA SER A 224 -17.74 2.87 15.33
C SER A 224 -17.90 3.44 13.91
N ALA A 225 -17.44 4.68 13.70
CA ALA A 225 -17.50 5.33 12.40
C ALA A 225 -16.98 4.45 11.25
N PHE A 226 -15.93 3.67 11.54
CA PHE A 226 -15.21 2.83 10.60
C PHE A 226 -15.66 1.37 10.61
N ASP A 227 -16.67 0.97 11.38
CA ASP A 227 -17.25 -0.37 11.24
C ASP A 227 -17.94 -0.52 9.86
N PRO A 228 -18.10 -1.76 9.34
CA PRO A 228 -18.89 -1.98 8.14
C PRO A 228 -20.29 -1.37 8.23
N ASP A 229 -20.92 -1.43 9.41
CA ASP A 229 -22.23 -0.83 9.70
C ASP A 229 -22.13 0.61 10.23
N GLY A 230 -20.91 1.13 10.38
CA GLY A 230 -20.63 2.52 10.69
C GLY A 230 -21.11 3.46 9.58
N TRP A 231 -21.12 4.76 9.88
CA TRP A 231 -21.59 5.75 8.90
C TRP A 231 -20.66 5.85 7.69
N ILE A 232 -19.34 5.66 7.85
CA ILE A 232 -18.38 5.65 6.73
C ILE A 232 -18.61 4.41 5.87
N GLY A 233 -18.71 3.23 6.50
CA GLY A 233 -18.98 1.96 5.81
C GLY A 233 -20.25 2.03 4.95
N ARG A 234 -21.34 2.54 5.53
CA ARG A 234 -22.61 2.75 4.81
C ARG A 234 -22.53 3.78 3.70
N LEU A 235 -21.81 4.89 3.89
CA LEU A 235 -21.61 5.90 2.86
C LEU A 235 -20.88 5.31 1.65
N LEU A 236 -19.80 4.56 1.89
CA LEU A 236 -19.03 3.88 0.84
C LEU A 236 -19.86 2.83 0.11
N GLU A 237 -20.62 2.02 0.84
CA GLU A 237 -21.51 1.02 0.26
C GLU A 237 -22.59 1.63 -0.62
N THR A 238 -23.23 2.70 -0.14
CA THR A 238 -24.34 3.35 -0.86
C THR A 238 -23.87 4.03 -2.14
N HIS A 239 -22.68 4.65 -2.14
CA HIS A 239 -22.25 5.51 -3.24
C HIS A 239 -21.14 4.93 -4.12
N LEU A 240 -20.30 4.04 -3.60
CA LEU A 240 -19.04 3.64 -4.26
C LEU A 240 -18.90 2.15 -4.53
N ASP A 241 -19.46 1.26 -3.70
CA ASP A 241 -19.28 -0.19 -3.88
C ASP A 241 -19.75 -0.69 -5.25
N ARG A 242 -20.96 -0.31 -5.67
CA ARG A 242 -21.53 -0.73 -6.96
C ARG A 242 -20.75 -0.20 -8.16
N PRO A 243 -20.44 1.12 -8.29
CA PRO A 243 -19.65 1.59 -9.41
C PRO A 243 -18.22 1.03 -9.40
N MET A 244 -17.58 0.88 -8.24
CA MET A 244 -16.24 0.29 -8.15
C MET A 244 -16.25 -1.18 -8.61
N ALA A 245 -17.18 -1.99 -8.13
CA ALA A 245 -17.31 -3.38 -8.56
C ALA A 245 -17.56 -3.49 -10.07
N PHE A 246 -18.36 -2.59 -10.65
CA PHE A 246 -18.59 -2.53 -12.10
C PHE A 246 -17.29 -2.21 -12.85
N ILE A 247 -16.55 -1.17 -12.46
CA ILE A 247 -15.29 -0.79 -13.12
C ILE A 247 -14.29 -1.94 -13.03
N VAL A 248 -14.18 -2.60 -11.87
CA VAL A 248 -13.22 -3.70 -11.71
C VAL A 248 -13.56 -4.86 -12.63
N ARG A 249 -14.83 -5.29 -12.66
CA ARG A 249 -15.28 -6.43 -13.46
C ARG A 249 -15.21 -6.14 -14.96
N SER A 250 -15.59 -4.93 -15.38
CA SER A 250 -15.75 -4.58 -16.79
C SER A 250 -14.48 -4.01 -17.43
N ILE A 251 -13.57 -3.42 -16.65
CA ILE A 251 -12.41 -2.69 -17.17
C ILE A 251 -11.11 -3.21 -16.55
N ALA A 252 -10.96 -3.16 -15.23
CA ALA A 252 -9.68 -3.45 -14.58
C ALA A 252 -9.20 -4.89 -14.81
N LEU A 253 -10.03 -5.89 -14.53
CA LEU A 253 -9.66 -7.30 -14.68
C LEU A 253 -9.39 -7.70 -16.14
N PRO A 254 -10.21 -7.30 -17.12
CA PRO A 254 -9.91 -7.53 -18.54
C PRO A 254 -8.61 -6.88 -18.99
N ALA A 255 -8.28 -5.67 -18.51
CA ALA A 255 -7.09 -4.93 -18.92
C ALA A 255 -5.77 -5.60 -18.53
N VAL A 256 -5.75 -6.44 -17.49
CA VAL A 256 -4.55 -7.19 -17.07
C VAL A 256 -4.36 -8.45 -17.93
N PHE A 257 -4.15 -8.30 -19.24
CA PHE A 257 -4.17 -9.43 -20.18
C PHE A 257 -3.03 -10.46 -20.00
N TRP A 258 -1.95 -10.10 -19.30
CA TRP A 258 -0.79 -10.97 -19.08
C TRP A 258 -0.88 -11.84 -17.81
N VAL A 259 -1.91 -11.65 -16.97
CA VAL A 259 -2.16 -12.54 -15.83
C VAL A 259 -3.17 -13.61 -16.26
N PRO A 260 -2.92 -14.90 -15.99
CA PRO A 260 -3.87 -15.97 -16.33
C PRO A 260 -5.24 -15.76 -15.67
N SER A 261 -6.34 -16.05 -16.38
CA SER A 261 -7.72 -15.89 -15.84
C SER A 261 -7.94 -16.63 -14.52
N LYS A 262 -7.35 -17.82 -14.37
CA LYS A 262 -7.41 -18.59 -13.13
C LYS A 262 -6.84 -17.82 -11.93
N THR A 263 -5.72 -17.11 -12.12
CA THR A 263 -5.10 -16.28 -11.09
C THR A 263 -5.95 -15.04 -10.79
N LYS A 264 -6.57 -14.44 -11.83
CA LYS A 264 -7.50 -13.30 -11.65
C LYS A 264 -8.70 -13.67 -10.78
N GLU A 265 -9.22 -14.87 -10.95
CA GLU A 265 -10.36 -15.38 -10.19
C GLU A 265 -9.97 -15.82 -8.78
N SER A 266 -8.85 -16.52 -8.62
CA SER A 266 -8.46 -17.12 -7.33
C SER A 266 -7.63 -16.22 -6.43
N ALA A 267 -6.96 -15.20 -6.99
CA ALA A 267 -5.98 -14.37 -6.31
C ALA A 267 -6.01 -12.92 -6.86
N PRO A 268 -7.09 -12.15 -6.60
CA PRO A 268 -7.25 -10.80 -7.10
C PRO A 268 -6.17 -9.83 -6.57
N PHE A 269 -5.69 -10.07 -5.34
CA PHE A 269 -4.62 -9.27 -4.75
C PHE A 269 -3.27 -9.52 -5.44
N LEU A 270 -2.91 -10.78 -5.67
CA LEU A 270 -1.73 -11.14 -6.47
C LEU A 270 -1.82 -10.57 -7.89
N THR A 271 -2.99 -10.67 -8.52
CA THR A 271 -3.27 -10.10 -9.83
C THR A 271 -3.01 -8.60 -9.86
N SER A 272 -3.37 -7.87 -8.80
CA SER A 272 -3.12 -6.43 -8.69
C SER A 272 -1.62 -6.06 -8.61
N MET A 273 -0.79 -6.91 -7.99
CA MET A 273 0.66 -6.71 -7.95
C MET A 273 1.28 -6.94 -9.34
N TRP A 274 0.93 -8.05 -9.98
CA TRP A 274 1.40 -8.37 -11.34
C TRP A 274 0.91 -7.38 -12.40
N ALA A 275 -0.24 -6.75 -12.18
CA ALA A 275 -0.77 -5.71 -13.05
C ALA A 275 0.10 -4.44 -13.10
N ARG A 276 0.96 -4.21 -12.09
CA ARG A 276 1.77 -2.99 -11.99
C ARG A 276 3.23 -3.22 -12.33
N LEU A 277 3.74 -4.43 -12.08
CA LEU A 277 5.16 -4.74 -12.16
C LEU A 277 5.81 -4.38 -13.51
N PRO A 278 5.26 -4.77 -14.68
CA PRO A 278 5.87 -4.41 -15.96
C PRO A 278 5.99 -2.89 -16.16
N TRP A 279 4.94 -2.16 -15.78
CA TRP A 279 4.87 -0.71 -15.94
C TRP A 279 5.84 0.03 -15.02
N ARG A 280 6.02 -0.46 -13.79
CA ARG A 280 7.03 0.07 -12.86
C ARG A 280 8.44 -0.14 -13.40
N LEU A 281 8.75 -1.32 -13.93
CA LEU A 281 10.07 -1.58 -14.50
C LEU A 281 10.34 -0.74 -15.75
N LEU A 282 9.37 -0.65 -16.67
CA LEU A 282 9.50 0.18 -17.87
C LEU A 282 9.66 1.66 -17.53
N THR A 283 8.84 2.18 -16.61
CA THR A 283 8.95 3.56 -16.12
C THR A 283 10.28 3.79 -15.42
N ALA A 284 10.77 2.83 -14.63
CA ALA A 284 12.06 2.93 -13.98
C ALA A 284 13.20 3.07 -14.99
N THR A 285 13.22 2.21 -16.01
CA THR A 285 14.21 2.26 -17.09
C THR A 285 14.13 3.58 -17.83
N ALA A 286 12.93 4.00 -18.24
CA ALA A 286 12.74 5.27 -18.95
C ALA A 286 13.19 6.47 -18.11
N ALA A 287 12.92 6.47 -16.80
CA ALA A 287 13.30 7.54 -15.89
C ALA A 287 14.83 7.65 -15.75
N ILE A 288 15.52 6.51 -15.60
CA ILE A 288 16.98 6.45 -15.54
C ILE A 288 17.59 6.94 -16.86
N MET A 289 17.00 6.58 -18.00
CA MET A 289 17.48 6.97 -19.33
C MET A 289 17.42 8.47 -19.60
N THR A 290 16.66 9.26 -18.82
CA THR A 290 16.68 10.73 -18.93
C THR A 290 18.05 11.33 -18.59
N GLY A 291 18.90 10.60 -17.84
CA GLY A 291 20.21 11.10 -17.40
C GLY A 291 20.14 12.24 -16.38
N THR A 292 18.95 12.59 -15.88
CA THR A 292 18.75 13.64 -14.88
C THR A 292 18.79 13.09 -13.45
N GLN A 293 19.12 13.91 -12.45
CA GLN A 293 19.07 13.49 -11.05
C GLN A 293 17.64 13.11 -10.63
N ALA A 294 16.64 13.92 -11.01
CA ALA A 294 15.23 13.65 -10.73
C ALA A 294 14.77 12.34 -11.40
N GLY A 295 15.15 12.11 -12.66
CA GLY A 295 14.83 10.87 -13.37
C GLY A 295 15.51 9.65 -12.78
N PHE A 296 16.77 9.74 -12.35
CA PHE A 296 17.44 8.65 -11.64
C PHE A 296 16.70 8.29 -10.33
N ILE A 297 16.36 9.30 -9.52
CA ILE A 297 15.64 9.08 -8.25
C ILE A 297 14.24 8.53 -8.51
N PHE A 298 13.52 9.04 -9.52
CA PHE A 298 12.22 8.52 -9.90
C PHE A 298 12.30 7.08 -10.44
N GLY A 299 13.40 6.76 -11.12
CA GLY A 299 13.72 5.41 -11.54
C GLY A 299 13.91 4.46 -10.37
N LEU A 300 14.67 4.88 -9.36
CA LEU A 300 14.81 4.15 -8.11
C LEU A 300 13.47 4.00 -7.39
N ALA A 301 12.65 5.05 -7.33
CA ALA A 301 11.32 4.99 -6.71
C ALA A 301 10.46 3.86 -7.33
N ASN A 302 10.42 3.79 -8.66
CA ASN A 302 9.71 2.73 -9.38
C ASN A 302 10.31 1.35 -9.17
N ALA A 303 11.64 1.23 -9.07
CA ALA A 303 12.31 -0.04 -8.76
C ALA A 303 11.98 -0.52 -7.34
N PHE A 304 11.99 0.37 -6.35
CA PHE A 304 11.60 0.06 -4.97
C PHE A 304 10.14 -0.38 -4.89
N TRP A 305 9.25 0.32 -5.56
CA TRP A 305 7.86 -0.06 -5.72
C TRP A 305 7.71 -1.45 -6.37
N ALA A 306 8.47 -1.76 -7.43
CA ALA A 306 8.49 -3.08 -8.05
C ALA A 306 8.95 -4.18 -7.08
N VAL A 307 9.97 -3.91 -6.26
CA VAL A 307 10.39 -4.82 -5.17
C VAL A 307 9.25 -5.03 -4.17
N GLY A 308 8.54 -3.96 -3.82
CA GLY A 308 7.34 -4.03 -2.98
C GLY A 308 6.25 -4.91 -3.59
N ASP A 309 5.95 -4.79 -4.89
CA ASP A 309 4.98 -5.66 -5.59
C ASP A 309 5.36 -7.13 -5.52
N ILE A 310 6.64 -7.44 -5.74
CA ILE A 310 7.15 -8.81 -5.67
C ILE A 310 7.05 -9.34 -4.25
N ALA A 311 7.45 -8.55 -3.25
CA ALA A 311 7.38 -8.92 -1.84
C ALA A 311 5.94 -9.23 -1.41
N ILE A 312 4.99 -8.36 -1.77
CA ILE A 312 3.57 -8.57 -1.50
C ILE A 312 3.05 -9.82 -2.22
N GLY A 313 3.36 -9.96 -3.51
CA GLY A 313 2.93 -11.11 -4.31
C GLY A 313 3.49 -12.44 -3.78
N SER A 314 4.61 -12.40 -3.06
CA SER A 314 5.21 -13.60 -2.48
C SER A 314 4.41 -14.19 -1.31
N PHE A 315 3.62 -13.40 -0.58
CA PHE A 315 2.78 -13.90 0.52
C PHE A 315 1.64 -14.80 0.04
N ASP A 316 1.15 -14.57 -1.18
CA ASP A 316 0.08 -15.36 -1.79
C ASP A 316 0.63 -16.58 -2.56
N TRP A 317 1.96 -16.74 -2.58
CA TRP A 317 2.60 -17.96 -3.04
C TRP A 317 2.33 -19.04 -2.01
N LYS A 318 1.16 -19.70 -2.12
CA LYS A 318 0.77 -20.87 -1.31
C LYS A 318 2.03 -21.68 -0.98
N ARG A 319 2.30 -21.90 0.31
CA ARG A 319 3.22 -22.96 0.76
C ARG A 319 2.74 -24.22 0.05
N SER A 320 3.39 -24.55 -1.06
CA SER A 320 3.06 -25.73 -1.84
C SER A 320 3.20 -26.90 -0.89
N HIS A 321 2.11 -27.66 -0.73
CA HIS A 321 1.91 -28.95 -0.07
C HIS A 321 3.13 -29.90 -0.12
N ILE A 322 4.25 -29.54 0.49
CA ILE A 322 5.40 -30.44 0.66
C ILE A 322 5.41 -31.02 2.09
N GLU A 323 4.61 -30.45 3.02
CA GLU A 323 4.41 -31.04 4.35
C GLU A 323 3.29 -32.09 4.39
N ASP A 324 2.32 -32.07 3.47
CA ASP A 324 1.22 -33.07 3.48
C ASP A 324 1.58 -34.41 2.80
N ASP A 325 2.65 -34.46 1.99
CA ASP A 325 3.10 -35.68 1.31
C ASP A 325 4.31 -36.38 2.00
N ALA A 326 4.75 -35.87 3.17
CA ALA A 326 5.93 -36.39 3.89
C ALA A 326 5.61 -37.35 5.05
N HIS A 327 4.34 -37.67 5.30
CA HIS A 327 3.97 -38.83 6.12
C HIS A 327 3.32 -39.91 5.26
N PRO A 328 4.07 -40.95 4.83
CA PRO A 328 3.44 -42.17 4.40
C PRO A 328 2.65 -42.74 5.58
N GLN A 329 1.36 -42.98 5.36
CA GLN A 329 0.57 -43.91 6.15
C GLN A 329 1.38 -45.18 6.41
N ASN A 330 1.79 -45.38 7.66
CA ASN A 330 2.19 -46.67 8.20
C ASN A 330 1.90 -46.62 9.70
N ASP A 331 0.66 -46.97 10.05
CA ASP A 331 0.43 -47.76 11.26
C ASP A 331 -0.84 -48.61 11.06
N PRO A 332 -0.69 -49.88 10.67
CA PRO A 332 -1.74 -50.86 10.84
C PRO A 332 -1.64 -51.43 12.27
N ALA A 333 -2.74 -51.36 13.01
CA ALA A 333 -3.02 -52.18 14.18
C ALA A 333 -2.11 -52.01 15.43
N ALA A 334 -2.59 -51.18 16.36
CA ALA A 334 -2.53 -51.44 17.80
C ALA A 334 -3.80 -50.81 18.41
N GLU A 335 -4.91 -51.54 18.46
CA GLU A 335 -5.37 -52.26 19.66
C GLU A 335 -5.57 -51.34 20.88
N ASP A 336 -6.86 -51.11 21.15
CA ASP A 336 -7.53 -51.28 22.44
C ASP A 336 -7.56 -50.16 23.52
N GLN A 337 -8.80 -49.72 23.77
CA GLN A 337 -9.42 -49.36 25.06
C GLN A 337 -9.48 -47.87 25.53
N PRO A 338 -10.45 -47.49 26.43
CA PRO A 338 -11.76 -47.00 26.03
C PRO A 338 -12.17 -45.68 26.76
N HIS A 339 -13.38 -45.20 26.43
CA HIS A 339 -14.22 -44.21 27.11
C HIS A 339 -13.81 -43.75 28.53
N LEU A 340 -13.71 -42.42 28.71
CA LEU A 340 -14.23 -41.77 29.92
C LEU A 340 -14.91 -40.44 29.59
N THR A 341 -16.19 -40.42 29.89
CA THR A 341 -17.14 -39.32 29.88
C THR A 341 -17.01 -38.60 31.22
N GLU A 342 -16.71 -37.30 31.26
CA GLU A 342 -17.04 -36.47 32.43
C GLU A 342 -17.62 -35.11 32.03
N THR A 343 -18.93 -35.05 32.23
CA THR A 343 -19.78 -33.90 32.47
C THR A 343 -19.30 -33.03 33.65
N VAL A 344 -19.24 -31.71 33.48
CA VAL A 344 -19.56 -30.74 34.56
C VAL A 344 -20.37 -29.56 34.00
N LYS A 345 -21.44 -29.24 34.73
CA LYS A 345 -22.54 -28.28 34.49
C LYS A 345 -22.15 -26.80 34.62
N PRO A 346 -23.01 -25.86 34.14
CA PRO A 346 -22.87 -24.43 34.40
C PRO A 346 -23.33 -24.08 35.82
N VAL A 347 -22.69 -23.09 36.44
CA VAL A 347 -23.20 -22.39 37.63
C VAL A 347 -23.47 -20.95 37.21
N GLY A 348 -24.74 -20.58 37.28
CA GLY A 348 -25.16 -19.19 37.42
C GLY A 348 -25.75 -19.01 38.81
N ASP A 349 -25.47 -17.86 39.40
CA ASP A 349 -26.39 -17.03 40.18
C ASP A 349 -26.10 -15.57 39.80
#